data_AF-A0A3M5GG21-F1
#
_entry.id   AF-A0A3M5GG21-F1
#
_cell.length_a   1.000
_cell.length_b   1.000
_cell.length_c   1.000
_cell.angle_alpha   90.00
_cell.angle_beta   90.00
_cell.angle_gamma   90.00
#
_symmetry.space_group_name_H-M   'P 1'
#
loop_
_entity.id
_entity.type
_entity.pdbx_description
1 polymer ?
#
loop_
_entity_poly.entity_id
_entity_poly.type
_entity_poly.pdbx_seq_one_letter_code
_entity_poly.pdbx_strand_id
1 'polypeptide(L)' 'MRLDDVRTLQEAPSAQHAEELIKAGWTLVAIVSGERYESGQKAQGPIYVLAQAAPESEPAKDINFSWV' A
#
# COMPACT_ATOMS: atom_id res chain seq x y z
N MET A 1 3.07 -5.12 13.03
CA MET A 1 3.31 -3.82 12.38
C MET A 1 2.16 -2.92 12.78
N ARG A 2 2.41 -1.83 13.51
CA ARG A 2 1.35 -0.83 13.78
C ARG A 2 1.26 0.11 12.58
N LEU A 3 0.09 0.68 12.33
CA LEU A 3 -0.11 1.56 11.17
C LEU A 3 0.80 2.80 11.25
N ASP A 4 1.13 3.24 12.47
CA ASP A 4 2.02 4.38 12.76
C ASP A 4 3.48 4.13 12.34
N ASP A 5 3.86 2.87 12.08
CA ASP A 5 5.19 2.49 11.58
C ASP A 5 5.29 2.58 10.03
N VAL A 6 4.16 2.83 9.36
CA VAL A 6 4.04 2.86 7.90
C VAL A 6 4.23 4.29 7.41
N ARG A 7 5.36 4.54 6.74
CA ARG A 7 5.64 5.88 6.20
C ARG A 7 4.89 6.16 4.91
N THR A 8 4.74 5.12 4.09
CA THR A 8 4.15 5.20 2.76
C THR A 8 3.32 3.95 2.50
N LEU A 9 2.10 4.15 2.01
CA LEU A 9 1.27 3.12 1.43
C LEU A 9 1.36 3.22 -0.09
N GLN A 10 1.49 2.07 -0.74
CA GLN A 10 1.47 1.96 -2.19
C GLN A 10 0.49 0.88 -2.62
N GLU A 11 -0.39 1.24 -3.55
CA GLU A 11 -1.30 0.31 -4.19
C GLU A 11 -0.62 -0.36 -5.38
N ALA A 12 -0.73 -1.68 -5.44
CA ALA A 12 -0.35 -2.49 -6.58
C ALA A 12 -1.60 -3.05 -7.27
N PRO A 13 -1.82 -2.75 -8.56
CA PRO A 13 -3.02 -3.18 -9.28
C PRO A 13 -3.00 -4.66 -9.67
N SER A 14 -1.86 -5.34 -9.52
CA SER A 14 -1.71 -6.76 -9.84
C SER A 14 -0.83 -7.49 -8.82
N ALA A 15 -1.01 -8.81 -8.74
CA ALA A 15 -0.18 -9.66 -7.89
C ALA A 15 1.31 -9.57 -8.28
N GLN A 16 1.59 -9.49 -9.59
CA GLN A 16 2.94 -9.41 -10.10
C GLN A 16 3.63 -8.09 -9.69
N HIS A 17 2.91 -6.97 -9.73
CA HIS A 17 3.45 -5.70 -9.24
C HIS A 17 3.64 -5.69 -7.73
N ALA A 18 2.73 -6.33 -6.98
CA ALA A 18 2.90 -6.51 -5.54
C ALA A 18 4.15 -7.33 -5.21
N GLU A 19 4.44 -8.41 -5.96
CA GLU A 19 5.66 -9.21 -5.79
C GLU A 19 6.94 -8.41 -6.06
N GLU A 20 6.94 -7.52 -7.06
CA GLU A 20 8.08 -6.63 -7.34
C GLU A 20 8.36 -5.70 -6.15
N LEU A 21 7.31 -5.11 -5.58
CA LEU A 21 7.42 -4.25 -4.41
C LEU A 21 7.88 -5.02 -3.17
N ILE A 22 7.39 -6.25 -2.97
CA ILE A 22 7.85 -7.14 -1.89
C ILE A 22 9.36 -7.42 -2.03
N LYS A 23 9.84 -7.71 -3.25
CA LYS A 23 11.27 -7.89 -3.52
C LYS A 23 12.09 -6.61 -3.28
N ALA A 24 11.48 -5.45 -3.46
CA ALA A 24 12.07 -4.15 -3.14
C ALA A 24 12.01 -3.79 -1.63
N GLY A 25 11.56 -4.70 -0.77
CA GLY A 25 11.54 -4.53 0.69
C GLY A 25 10.24 -3.95 1.25
N TRP A 26 9.18 -3.87 0.43
CA TRP A 26 7.85 -3.50 0.92
C TRP A 26 7.16 -4.68 1.58
N THR A 27 6.27 -4.41 2.53
CA THR A 27 5.47 -5.41 3.23
C THR A 27 4.02 -5.33 2.77
N LEU A 28 3.44 -6.45 2.32
CA LEU A 28 2.01 -6.51 2.03
C LEU A 28 1.21 -6.40 3.34
N VAL A 29 0.32 -5.40 3.42
CA VAL A 29 -0.46 -5.12 4.64
C VAL A 29 -1.96 -5.37 4.46
N ALA A 30 -2.48 -5.26 3.24
CA ALA A 30 -3.87 -5.60 2.95
C ALA A 30 -4.06 -6.02 1.50
N ILE A 31 -5.11 -6.81 1.28
CA ILE A 31 -5.67 -7.07 -0.05
C ILE A 31 -7.13 -6.65 0.03
N VAL A 32 -7.51 -5.63 -0.75
CA VAL A 32 -8.87 -5.10 -0.76
C VAL A 32 -9.53 -5.40 -2.09
N SER A 33 -10.80 -5.80 -2.06
CA SER A 33 -11.59 -5.91 -3.28
C SER A 33 -12.01 -4.52 -3.72
N GLY A 34 -11.53 -4.07 -4.88
CA GLY A 34 -11.78 -2.72 -5.38
C GLY A 34 -12.29 -2.71 -6.81
N GLU A 35 -12.99 -1.62 -7.15
CA GLU A 35 -13.24 -1.25 -8.54
C GLU A 35 -12.01 -0.51 -9.07
N ARG A 36 -11.49 -0.96 -10.21
CA ARG A 36 -10.34 -0.36 -10.88
C ARG A 36 -10.68 -0.07 -12.33
N TYR A 37 -9.96 0.88 -12.92
CA TYR A 37 -10.11 1.23 -14.33
C TYR A 37 -8.86 0.75 -15.08
N GLU A 38 -8.95 -0.40 -15.73
CA GLU A 38 -7.90 -0.92 -16.61
C GLU A 38 -8.24 -0.52 -18.05
N SER A 39 -7.34 0.23 -18.70
CA SER A 39 -7.51 0.68 -20.09
C SER A 39 -8.83 1.42 -20.36
N GLY A 40 -9.32 2.18 -19.37
CA GLY A 40 -10.59 2.90 -19.44
C GLY A 40 -11.84 2.03 -19.22
N GLN A 41 -11.69 0.73 -18.96
CA GLN A 41 -12.77 -0.17 -18.61
C GLN A 41 -12.81 -0.44 -17.11
N LYS A 42 -14.03 -0.46 -16.56
CA LYS A 42 -14.25 -0.78 -15.15
C LYS A 42 -14.05 -2.28 -14.95
N ALA A 43 -13.06 -2.65 -14.16
CA ALA A 43 -12.75 -4.01 -13.77
C ALA A 43 -12.88 -4.15 -12.25
N GLN A 44 -13.37 -5.29 -11.78
CA GLN A 44 -13.31 -5.64 -10.36
C GLN A 44 -12.15 -6.59 -10.13
N GLY A 45 -11.34 -6.32 -9.10
CA GLY A 45 -10.28 -7.22 -8.72
C GLY A 45 -9.53 -6.78 -7.45
N PRO A 46 -8.65 -7.64 -6.92
CA PRO A 46 -7.88 -7.34 -5.72
C PRO A 46 -6.91 -6.18 -5.94
N ILE A 47 -6.92 -5.19 -5.06
CA ILE A 47 -5.89 -4.16 -4.95
C ILE A 47 -5.00 -4.57 -3.78
N TYR A 48 -3.71 -4.70 -4.05
CA TYR A 48 -2.72 -5.09 -3.05
C TYR A 48 -2.18 -3.80 -2.45
N VAL A 49 -2.27 -3.65 -1.13
CA VAL A 49 -1.77 -2.47 -0.43
C VAL A 49 -0.50 -2.87 0.30
N LEU A 50 0.60 -2.21 -0.04
CA LEU A 50 1.91 -2.46 0.53
C LEU A 50 2.38 -1.24 1.33
N ALA A 51 3.10 -1.52 2.40
CA ALA A 51 3.70 -0.54 3.29
C ALA A 51 5.22 -0.62 3.24
N GLN A 52 5.88 0.52 3.24
CA GLN A 52 7.30 0.60 3.55
C GLN A 52 7.47 1.02 5.00
N ALA A 53 8.22 0.21 5.77
CA ALA A 53 8.59 0.56 7.13
C ALA A 53 9.47 1.81 7.12
N ALA A 54 9.23 2.74 8.04
CA ALA A 54 10.20 3.80 8.31
C ALA A 54 11.50 3.16 8.85
N PRO A 55 12.69 3.60 8.41
CA PRO A 55 13.93 3.18 9.08
C PRO A 55 13.85 3.58 10.55
N GLU A 56 14.32 2.71 11.45
CA GLU A 56 14.26 2.88 12.93
C GLU A 56 14.84 4.21 13.44
N SER A 57 15.58 4.92 12.60
CA SER A 57 16.23 6.19 12.89
C SER A 57 15.34 7.43 12.76
N GLU A 58 14.11 7.34 12.25
CA GLU A 58 13.21 8.50 12.13
C GLU A 58 12.07 8.44 13.15
N PRO A 59 11.80 9.54 13.89
CA PRO A 59 10.69 9.56 14.83
C PRO A 59 9.37 9.39 14.07
N ALA A 60 8.49 8.54 14.60
CA ALA A 60 7.13 8.37 14.10
C ALA A 60 6.46 9.75 14.01
N LYS A 61 6.19 10.21 12.78
CA LYS A 61 5.39 11.40 12.55
C LYS A 61 3.95 10.95 12.69
N ASP A 62 3.26 11.41 13.73
CA ASP A 62 1.80 11.32 13.86
C ASP A 62 1.15 11.70 12.53
N ILE A 63 0.61 10.69 11.83
CA ILE A 63 -0.14 10.91 10.59
C ILE A 63 -1.55 11.32 11.01
N ASN A 64 -1.79 12.63 11.10
CA ASN A 64 -3.10 13.17 11.43
C ASN A 64 -3.99 13.17 10.19
N PHE A 65 -4.87 12.16 10.07
CA PHE A 65 -5.86 12.09 9.01
C PHE A 65 -7.02 13.06 9.29
N SER A 66 -6.94 14.27 8.74
CA SER A 66 -8.10 15.17 8.66
C SER A 66 -8.97 14.79 7.47
N TRP A 67 -10.13 14.19 7.74
CA TRP A 67 -11.20 14.05 6.75
C TRP A 67 -11.93 15.40 6.63
N VAL A 68 -11.85 16.02 5.45
CA VAL A 68 -12.68 17.17 5.04
C VAL A 68 -13.54 16.74 3.87
#